data_AF-A0A962MGC5-F1
#
_entry.id   AF-A0A962MGC5-F1
#
_cell.length_a   1.000
_cell.length_b   1.000
_cell.length_c   1.000
_cell.angle_alpha   90.00
_cell.angle_beta   90.00
_cell.angle_gamma   90.00
#
_symmetry.space_group_name_H-M   'P 1'
#
loop_
_entity.id
_entity.type
_entity.pdbx_description
1 polymer ?
#
loop_
_entity_poly.entity_id
_entity_poly.type
_entity_poly.pdbx_seq_one_letter_code
_entity_poly.pdbx_strand_id
1 'polypeptide(L)' 'MATIGSAIGPTAWAAIDAFEFNTPAQEQQYRTLIEELRCPKCQNQNIADSNAPLAADLRQKVYEMIQAGRDN' A
#
# COMPACT_ATOMS: atom_id res chain seq x y z
N MET A 1 -19.43 -1.08 -41.26
CA MET A 1 -20.20 -1.40 -40.03
C MET A 1 -20.03 -2.90 -39.84
N ALA A 2 -19.47 -3.50 -38.79
CA ALA A 2 -19.09 -3.21 -37.40
C ALA A 2 -18.15 -4.39 -37.01
N THR A 3 -17.20 -4.40 -36.08
CA THR A 3 -16.72 -3.53 -35.01
C THR A 3 -15.38 -4.13 -34.59
N ILE A 4 -14.37 -3.27 -34.43
CA ILE A 4 -13.02 -3.58 -33.96
C ILE A 4 -13.13 -4.06 -32.51
N GLY A 5 -12.88 -5.36 -32.27
CA GLY A 5 -12.90 -5.93 -30.92
C GLY A 5 -11.65 -5.54 -30.13
N SER A 6 -11.65 -4.33 -29.54
CA SER A 6 -10.68 -3.94 -28.51
C SER A 6 -11.07 -4.58 -27.19
N ALA A 7 -10.37 -5.63 -26.79
CA ALA A 7 -10.40 -6.13 -25.42
C ALA A 7 -9.56 -5.19 -24.54
N ILE A 8 -10.24 -4.24 -23.91
CA ILE A 8 -9.68 -3.33 -22.90
C ILE A 8 -9.37 -4.19 -21.67
N GLY A 9 -8.08 -4.44 -21.41
CA GLY A 9 -7.63 -5.08 -20.16
C GLY A 9 -7.86 -4.15 -18.96
N PRO A 10 -8.14 -4.67 -17.76
CA PRO A 10 -8.38 -3.82 -16.60
C PRO A 10 -7.09 -3.09 -16.21
N THR A 11 -7.15 -1.76 -16.22
CA THR A 11 -6.17 -0.91 -15.55
C THR A 11 -6.27 -1.14 -14.05
N ALA A 12 -5.31 -1.86 -13.48
CA ALA A 12 -5.14 -1.92 -12.03
C ALA A 12 -4.69 -0.54 -11.53
N TRP A 13 -5.60 0.23 -10.93
CA TRP A 13 -5.22 1.39 -10.14
C TRP A 13 -4.56 0.89 -8.87
N ALA A 14 -3.24 0.95 -8.78
CA ALA A 14 -2.55 0.83 -7.51
C ALA A 14 -2.87 2.07 -6.68
N ALA A 15 -3.52 1.90 -5.52
CA ALA A 15 -3.70 2.97 -4.54
C ALA A 15 -2.34 3.22 -3.88
N ILE A 16 -1.57 4.12 -4.48
CA ILE A 16 -0.30 4.60 -3.96
C ILE A 16 -0.65 5.68 -2.94
N ASP A 17 -0.75 5.30 -1.67
CA ASP A 17 -0.81 6.28 -0.58
C ASP A 17 0.57 6.94 -0.45
N ALA A 18 0.64 8.23 -0.79
CA ALA A 18 1.85 9.03 -0.66
C ALA A 18 1.91 9.62 0.76
N PHE A 19 2.70 8.99 1.64
CA PHE A 19 2.98 9.49 2.98
C PHE A 19 4.23 10.37 3.00
N GLU A 20 4.20 11.47 3.75
CA GLU A 20 5.34 12.37 3.93
C GLU A 20 6.15 11.99 5.17
N PHE A 21 7.44 11.70 4.99
CA PHE A 21 8.35 11.32 6.08
C PHE A 21 9.35 12.44 6.37
N ASN A 22 9.73 12.60 7.65
CA ASN A 22 10.69 13.64 8.04
C ASN A 22 12.13 13.26 7.69
N THR A 23 12.42 11.96 7.63
CA THR A 23 13.75 11.44 7.29
C THR A 23 13.65 10.25 6.32
N PRO A 24 14.68 10.01 5.48
CA PRO A 24 14.71 8.84 4.60
C PRO A 24 14.72 7.51 5.39
N ALA A 25 15.23 7.51 6.63
CA ALA A 25 15.20 6.34 7.50
C ALA A 25 13.76 5.94 7.89
N GLN A 26 12.91 6.94 8.19
CA GLN A 26 11.48 6.71 8.48
C GLN A 26 10.73 6.15 7.27
N GLU A 27 10.99 6.68 6.07
CA GLU A 27 10.39 6.14 4.83
C GLU A 27 10.82 4.69 4.60
N GLN A 28 12.10 4.39 4.78
CA GLN A 28 12.63 3.05 4.55
C GLN A 28 12.06 2.06 5.57
N GLN A 29 11.99 2.43 6.85
CA GLN A 29 11.34 1.64 7.89
C GLN A 29 9.86 1.39 7.57
N TYR A 30 9.14 2.43 7.11
CA TYR A 30 7.76 2.32 6.68
C TYR A 30 7.60 1.30 5.54
N ARG A 31 8.41 1.44 4.48
CA ARG A 31 8.41 0.54 3.32
C ARG A 31 8.66 -0.90 3.72
N THR A 32 9.66 -1.16 4.54
CA THR A 32 9.95 -2.51 5.05
C THR A 32 8.75 -3.10 5.80
N LEU A 33 8.13 -2.34 6.71
CA LEU A 33 6.97 -2.80 7.46
C LEU A 33 5.79 -3.18 6.55
N ILE A 34 5.43 -2.31 5.60
CA ILE A 34 4.28 -2.55 4.71
C ILE A 34 4.52 -3.67 3.68
N GLU A 35 5.79 -3.97 3.37
CA GLU A 35 6.18 -5.08 2.49
C GLU A 35 6.19 -6.42 3.24
N GLU A 36 6.56 -6.44 4.52
CA GLU A 36 6.54 -7.65 5.35
C GLU A 36 5.12 -8.04 5.79
N LEU A 37 4.26 -7.05 6.06
CA LEU A 37 2.88 -7.27 6.47
C LEU A 37 2.03 -7.80 5.30
N ARG A 38 1.69 -9.09 5.36
CA ARG A 38 0.69 -9.68 4.45
C ARG A 38 -0.71 -9.41 4.96
N CYS A 39 -1.61 -8.98 4.08
CA CYS A 39 -3.02 -8.82 4.45
C CYS A 39 -3.69 -10.20 4.48
N PRO A 40 -4.08 -10.75 5.66
CA PRO A 40 -4.72 -12.06 5.74
C PRO A 40 -6.10 -12.10 5.07
N LYS A 41 -6.69 -10.92 4.83
CA LYS A 41 -7.99 -10.76 4.17
C LYS A 41 -7.87 -10.52 2.66
N CYS A 42 -6.67 -10.26 2.15
CA CYS A 42 -6.48 -9.80 0.78
C CYS A 42 -5.65 -10.82 0.02
N GLN A 43 -6.28 -11.88 -0.52
CA GLN A 43 -5.73 -12.83 -1.51
C GLN A 43 -4.18 -13.00 -1.54
N ASN A 44 -3.54 -13.19 -0.38
CA ASN A 44 -2.08 -13.33 -0.23
C ASN A 44 -1.21 -12.17 -0.80
N GLN A 45 -1.76 -10.96 -0.89
CA GLN A 45 -1.04 -9.74 -1.29
C GLN A 45 -0.51 -8.99 -0.06
N ASN A 46 0.60 -8.27 -0.24
CA ASN A 46 1.20 -7.42 0.79
C ASN A 46 0.31 -6.20 1.03
N ILE A 47 0.30 -5.62 2.24
CA ILE A 47 -0.51 -4.41 2.51
C ILE A 47 -0.01 -3.20 1.71
N ALA A 48 1.25 -3.20 1.27
CA ALA A 48 1.80 -2.22 0.35
C ALA A 48 1.07 -2.20 -1.01
N ASP A 49 0.78 -3.38 -1.57
CA ASP A 49 0.22 -3.56 -2.92
C ASP A 49 -1.30 -3.81 -2.92
N SER A 50 -1.85 -4.15 -1.76
CA SER A 50 -3.29 -4.44 -1.65
C SER A 50 -4.12 -3.17 -1.56
N ASN A 51 -5.06 -3.02 -2.49
CA ASN A 51 -6.07 -1.94 -2.48
C ASN A 51 -7.24 -2.18 -1.51
N ALA A 52 -7.11 -3.10 -0.55
CA ALA A 52 -8.18 -3.35 0.39
C ALA A 52 -8.31 -2.18 1.39
N PRO A 53 -9.53 -1.83 1.81
CA PRO A 53 -9.75 -0.79 2.81
C PRO A 53 -9.02 -1.11 4.14
N LEU A 54 -8.88 -2.40 4.47
CA LEU A 54 -8.10 -2.83 5.63
C LEU A 54 -6.59 -2.57 5.48
N ALA A 55 -6.05 -2.70 4.27
CA ALA A 55 -4.63 -2.42 4.02
C ALA A 55 -4.35 -0.91 4.15
N ALA A 56 -5.28 -0.06 3.69
CA ALA A 56 -5.18 1.40 3.88
C ALA A 56 -5.16 1.79 5.38
N ASP A 57 -6.04 1.22 6.19
CA ASP A 57 -6.05 1.45 7.65
C ASP A 57 -4.74 1.00 8.33
N LEU A 58 -4.21 -0.16 7.93
CA LEU A 58 -2.93 -0.66 8.44
C LEU A 58 -1.75 0.25 8.02
N ARG A 59 -1.72 0.70 6.76
CA ARG A 59 -0.70 1.65 6.25
C ARG A 59 -0.72 2.96 7.04
N GLN A 60 -1.89 3.54 7.23
CA GLN A 60 -2.09 4.74 8.06
C GLN A 60 -1.55 4.53 9.48
N LYS A 61 -1.85 3.38 10.09
CA LYS A 61 -1.41 3.07 11.46
C LYS A 61 0.10 2.88 11.58
N VAL A 62 0.73 2.23 10.60
CA VAL A 62 2.19 2.09 10.54
C VAL A 62 2.84 3.46 10.41
N TYR A 63 2.30 4.32 9.54
CA TYR A 63 2.77 5.70 9.40
C TYR A 63 2.68 6.48 10.71
N GLU A 64 1.54 6.43 11.40
CA GLU A 64 1.36 7.07 12.71
C GLU A 64 2.36 6.57 13.76
N MET A 65 2.67 5.27 13.77
CA MET A 65 3.66 4.71 14.70
C MET A 65 5.08 5.23 14.44
N ILE A 66 5.46 5.37 13.17
CA ILE A 66 6.78 5.90 12.78
C ILE A 66 6.89 7.39 13.10
N GLN A 67 5.83 8.16 12.83
CA GLN A 67 5.78 9.59 13.15
C GLN A 67 5.73 9.84 14.66
N ALA A 68 5.10 8.95 15.43
CA ALA A 68 5.09 9.01 16.88
C ALA A 68 6.45 8.69 17.52
N GLY A 69 7.47 8.33 16.72
CA GLY A 69 8.80 8.02 17.24
C GLY A 69 8.77 6.83 18.20
N ARG A 70 7.95 5.81 17.90
CA ARG A 70 7.96 4.55 18.65
C ARG A 70 9.23 3.76 18.31
N ASP A 71 10.35 4.29 18.79
CA ASP A 71 11.53 3.51 19.16
C ASP A 71 11.11 2.62 20.34
N ASN A 72 11.17 1.30 20.16
CA ASN A 72 11.02 0.32 21.23
C ASN A 72 12.40 -0.16 21.65
#